data_AF-A0A0C2WFM9-F1
#
_entry.id   AF-A0A0C2WFM9-F1
#
_cell.length_a   1.000
_cell.length_b   1.000
_cell.length_c   1.000
_cell.angle_alpha   90.00
_cell.angle_beta   90.00
_cell.angle_gamma   90.00
#
_symmetry.space_group_name_H-M   'P 1'
#
loop_
_entity.id
_entity.type
_entity.pdbx_description
1 polymer ?
#
loop_
_entity_poly.entity_id
_entity_poly.type
_entity_poly.pdbx_seq_one_letter_code
_entity_poly.pdbx_strand_id
1 'polypeptide(L)' 'MRCKSKIYGQKGVTSRTIAYVAVQIYFTLSSADEWTQLIGKFDLQELFDAILGLFEEDEESGWTEETVKWWNKCVVLHV' A
#
# COMPACT_ATOMS: atom_id res chain seq x y z
N MET A 1 4.04 -19.44 15.10
CA MET A 1 4.50 -18.04 15.03
C MET A 1 3.27 -17.15 15.22
N ARG A 2 3.23 -16.28 16.24
CA ARG A 2 1.99 -15.60 16.68
C ARG A 2 1.63 -14.44 15.75
N CYS A 3 0.49 -14.56 15.06
CA CYS A 3 -0.05 -13.58 14.13
C CYS A 3 -0.47 -12.29 14.88
N LYS A 4 0.28 -11.20 14.68
CA LYS A 4 0.10 -9.90 15.36
C LYS A 4 -1.21 -9.18 14.98
N SER A 5 -1.90 -9.63 13.93
CA SER A 5 -3.18 -9.05 13.46
C SER A 5 -4.31 -9.16 14.50
N LYS A 6 -4.29 -10.16 15.38
CA LYS A 6 -5.35 -10.35 16.38
C LYS A 6 -5.20 -9.50 17.64
N ILE A 7 -4.08 -8.79 17.79
CA ILE A 7 -3.73 -8.03 19.00
C ILE A 7 -4.15 -6.55 18.88
N TYR A 8 -4.30 -6.05 17.66
CA TYR A 8 -4.75 -4.68 17.39
C TYR A 8 -6.05 -4.76 16.60
N GLY A 9 -7.18 -4.38 17.20
CA GLY A 9 -8.51 -4.41 16.60
C GLY A 9 -8.73 -3.46 15.40
N GLN A 10 -7.86 -3.48 14.39
CA GLN A 10 -7.98 -2.80 13.10
C GLN A 10 -7.98 -3.85 12.00
N LYS A 11 -9.12 -4.10 11.34
CA LYS A 11 -9.65 -3.39 10.15
C LYS A 11 -8.68 -3.55 8.97
N GLY A 12 -9.15 -4.25 7.94
CA GLY A 12 -8.37 -4.80 6.83
C GLY A 12 -7.50 -3.81 6.04
N VAL A 13 -6.84 -4.32 4.99
CA VAL A 13 -6.04 -3.53 4.04
C VAL A 13 -6.86 -2.32 3.58
N THR A 14 -6.27 -1.12 3.64
CA THR A 14 -6.84 0.13 3.13
C THR A 14 -6.06 0.59 1.90
N SER A 15 -6.64 1.48 1.09
CA SER A 15 -5.95 2.14 -0.04
C SER A 15 -4.59 2.72 0.38
N ARG A 16 -4.53 3.37 1.55
CA ARG A 16 -3.30 3.88 2.15
C ARG A 16 -2.25 2.81 2.46
N THR A 17 -2.70 1.63 2.88
CA THR A 17 -1.80 0.48 3.12
C THR A 17 -1.21 -0.03 1.81
N ILE A 18 -2.02 -0.08 0.74
CA ILE A 18 -1.56 -0.48 -0.60
C ILE A 18 -0.55 0.54 -1.15
N ALA A 19 -0.83 1.84 -1.05
CA ALA A 19 0.09 2.90 -1.43
C ALA A 19 1.42 2.80 -0.69
N TYR A 20 1.38 2.55 0.63
CA TYR A 20 2.59 2.36 1.42
C TYR A 20 3.41 1.14 0.96
N VAL A 21 2.76 -0.01 0.71
CA VAL A 21 3.44 -1.21 0.21
C VAL A 21 4.09 -0.96 -1.15
N ALA A 22 3.45 -0.23 -2.06
CA ALA A 22 4.03 0.13 -3.35
C ALA A 22 5.30 0.98 -3.20
N VAL A 23 5.29 1.96 -2.29
CA VAL A 23 6.48 2.76 -1.97
C VAL A 23 7.60 1.89 -1.39
N GLN A 24 7.28 0.95 -0.49
CA GLN A 24 8.27 0.02 0.08
C GLN A 24 8.88 -0.89 -1.00
N ILE A 25 8.08 -1.38 -1.95
CA ILE A 25 8.57 -2.19 -3.08
C ILE A 25 9.50 -1.34 -3.97
N TYR A 26 9.09 -0.11 -4.29
CA TYR A 26 9.92 0.80 -5.09
C TYR A 26 11.26 1.08 -4.40
N PHE A 27 11.23 1.38 -3.10
CA PHE A 27 12.44 1.57 -2.31
C PHE A 27 13.34 0.34 -2.31
N THR A 28 12.76 -0.86 -2.12
CA THR A 28 13.50 -2.14 -2.15
C THR A 28 14.14 -2.42 -3.52
N LEU A 29 13.49 -2.01 -4.61
CA LEU A 29 14.02 -2.14 -5.97
C LEU A 29 15.04 -1.04 -6.31
N SER A 30 15.05 0.05 -5.54
CA SER A 30 16.03 1.11 -5.70
C SER A 30 17.35 0.72 -5.07
N SER A 31 18.46 1.23 -5.61
CA SER A 31 19.79 1.07 -5.01
C SER A 31 20.03 2.00 -3.81
N ALA A 32 18.97 2.48 -3.14
CA ALA A 32 19.11 3.37 -2.00
C ALA A 32 19.43 2.54 -0.74
N ASP A 33 20.58 2.84 -0.11
CA ASP A 33 21.03 2.17 1.12
C ASP A 33 20.19 2.55 2.36
N GLU A 34 19.56 3.73 2.35
CA GLU A 34 18.76 4.26 3.44
C GLU A 34 17.45 4.87 2.96
N TRP A 35 16.43 4.80 3.82
CA TRP A 35 15.12 5.39 3.52
C TRP A 35 15.25 6.89 3.25
N THR A 36 14.91 7.29 2.03
CA THR A 36 14.91 8.68 1.58
C THR A 36 13.59 8.97 0.87
N GLN A 37 13.05 10.18 1.06
CA GLN A 37 11.89 10.64 0.31
C GLN A 37 12.19 10.81 -1.18
N LEU A 38 13.43 11.17 -1.52
CA LEU A 38 13.86 11.40 -2.89
C LEU A 38 14.90 10.34 -3.28
N ILE A 39 14.54 9.48 -4.22
CA ILE A 39 15.46 8.52 -4.84
C ILE A 39 15.91 9.12 -6.17
N GLY A 40 17.09 9.75 -6.17
CA GLY A 40 17.62 10.45 -7.34
C GLY A 40 16.77 11.70 -7.68
N LYS A 41 15.86 11.58 -8.65
CA LYS A 41 14.89 12.63 -9.02
C LYS A 41 13.43 12.23 -8.76
N PHE A 42 13.22 11.03 -8.22
CA PHE A 42 11.89 10.46 -8.01
C PHE A 42 11.45 10.66 -6.56
N ASP A 43 10.31 11.29 -6.36
CA ASP A 43 9.75 11.55 -5.03
C ASP A 43 8.77 10.43 -4.64
N LEU A 44 9.08 9.74 -3.53
CA LEU A 44 8.27 8.64 -3.01
C LEU A 44 6.93 9.11 -2.43
N GLN A 45 6.86 10.35 -1.96
CA GLN A 45 5.62 10.96 -1.51
C GLN A 45 4.72 11.27 -2.71
N GLU A 46 5.27 11.75 -3.83
CA GLU A 46 4.51 11.91 -5.07
C GLU A 46 3.95 10.57 -5.58
N LEU A 47 4.73 9.49 -5.52
CA LEU A 47 4.24 8.14 -5.83
C LEU A 47 3.08 7.71 -4.91
N PHE A 48 3.21 7.98 -3.61
CA PHE A 48 2.19 7.65 -2.63
C PHE A 48 0.89 8.41 -2.89
N ASP A 49 0.98 9.72 -3.10
CA ASP A 49 -0.16 10.59 -3.35
C ASP A 49 -0.80 10.27 -4.71
N ALA A 50 -0.01 9.90 -5.74
CA ALA A 50 -0.55 9.44 -7.02
C ALA A 50 -1.37 8.15 -6.87
N ILE A 51 -0.90 7.18 -6.09
CA ILE A 51 -1.65 5.94 -5.84
C ILE A 51 -2.91 6.21 -5.03
N LEU A 52 -2.85 7.11 -4.04
CA LEU A 52 -4.06 7.53 -3.33
C LEU A 52 -5.05 8.24 -4.26
N GLY A 53 -4.58 9.10 -5.14
CA GLY A 53 -5.38 9.74 -6.18
C GLY A 53 -6.10 8.73 -7.06
N LEU A 54 -5.44 7.64 -7.49
CA LEU A 54 -6.09 6.55 -8.22
C LEU A 54 -7.24 5.91 -7.44
N PHE A 55 -7.15 5.82 -6.11
CA PHE A 55 -8.23 5.26 -5.30
C PHE A 55 -9.36 6.26 -5.02
N GLU A 56 -9.06 7.56 -5.01
CA GLU A 56 -10.03 8.65 -4.77
C GLU A 56 -10.79 9.02 -6.06
N GLU A 57 -10.13 9.03 -7.22
CA GLU A 57 -10.77 9.31 -8.52
C GLU A 57 -11.73 8.20 -8.95
N ASP A 58 -11.42 6.94 -8.62
CA ASP A 58 -12.23 5.76 -8.97
C ASP A 58 -13.17 5.31 -7.83
N GLU A 59 -13.37 6.14 -6.80
CA GLU A 59 -14.30 5.81 -5.69
C GLU A 59 -15.75 5.56 -6.20
N GLU A 60 -16.13 6.20 -7.31
CA GLU A 60 -17.44 6.07 -7.94
C GLU A 60 -17.58 4.83 -8.85
N SER A 61 -16.47 4.22 -9.30
CA SER A 61 -16.49 3.11 -10.29
C SER A 61 -16.63 1.72 -9.66
N GLY A 62 -16.43 1.60 -8.34
CA GLY A 62 -16.41 0.33 -7.61
C GLY A 62 -15.07 -0.43 -7.66
N TRP A 63 -14.15 -0.03 -8.54
CA TRP A 63 -12.81 -0.65 -8.67
C TRP A 63 -12.01 -0.58 -7.36
N THR A 64 -12.09 0.55 -6.65
CA THR A 64 -11.43 0.75 -5.35
C THR A 64 -11.90 -0.28 -4.33
N GLU A 65 -13.21 -0.53 -4.25
CA GLU A 65 -13.77 -1.49 -3.31
C GLU A 65 -13.37 -2.93 -3.67
N GLU A 66 -13.43 -3.28 -4.96
CA GLU A 66 -13.03 -4.61 -5.44
C GLU A 66 -11.55 -4.89 -5.19
N THR A 67 -10.68 -3.92 -5.48
CA THR A 67 -9.24 -4.02 -5.27
C THR A 67 -8.93 -4.20 -3.78
N VAL A 68 -9.50 -3.35 -2.92
CA VAL A 68 -9.32 -3.45 -1.46
C VAL A 68 -9.85 -4.79 -0.91
N LYS A 69 -11.01 -5.26 -1.39
CA LYS A 69 -11.56 -6.58 -1.02
C LYS A 69 -10.65 -7.72 -1.46
N TRP A 70 -10.08 -7.64 -2.66
CA TRP A 70 -9.15 -8.65 -3.18
C TRP A 70 -7.88 -8.73 -2.33
N TRP A 71 -7.26 -7.58 -2.03
CA TRP A 71 -6.07 -7.52 -1.18
C TRP A 71 -6.33 -8.09 0.22
N ASN A 72 -7.51 -7.80 0.79
CA ASN A 72 -7.92 -8.37 2.07
C ASN A 72 -8.05 -9.90 2.03
N LYS A 73 -8.50 -10.49 0.91
CA LYS A 73 -8.51 -11.95 0.75
C LYS A 73 -7.11 -12.53 0.63
N CYS A 74 -6.24 -11.92 -0.17
CA CYS A 74 -4.89 -12.42 -0.41
C CYS A 74 -3.99 -12.39 0.84
N VAL A 75 -4.07 -11.32 1.64
CA VAL A 75 -3.28 -11.22 2.89
C VAL A 75 -3.78 -12.19 3.95
N VAL A 76 -5.09 -12.49 3.97
CA VAL A 76 -5.70 -13.44 4.92
C VAL A 76 -5.47 -14.91 4.52
N LEU A 77 -5.21 -15.20 3.24
CA LEU A 77 -5.01 -16.56 2.73
C LEU A 77 -3.56 -17.08 2.81
N HIS A 78 -2.60 -16.26 3.26
CA HIS A 78 -1.19 -16.65 3.38
C HIS A 78 -0.66 -16.60 4.82
N VAL A 79 -1.49 -16.98 5.79
CA VAL A 79 -1.14 -17.12 7.22
C VAL A 79 -1.63 -18.45 7.78
#